data_AF-A0A7W0YD42-F1
#
_entry.id   AF-A0A7W0YD42-F1
#
_cell.length_a   1.000
_cell.length_b   1.000
_cell.length_c   1.000
_cell.angle_alpha   90.00
_cell.angle_beta   90.00
_cell.angle_gamma   90.00
#
_symmetry.space_group_name_H-M   'P 1'
#
loop_
_entity.id
_entity.type
_entity.pdbx_description
1 polymer ?
#
loop_
_entity_poly.entity_id
_entity_poly.type
_entity_poly.pdbx_seq_one_letter_code
_entity_poly.pdbx_strand_id
1 'polypeptide(L)'
;MAEHDSDRAWDEYEWERFLQQQDQKTEKYMELLEKYIDDPQRDEIVAREMGWCHLTEETGNDWEEEAESFLDENEEADEAESDLSQINSCAESFEEHVLYRAAFALTIWIDQLFDSNPALQNDPAAVKLATHTALAAAKLAAALSDEEAEELGMTIAYLKRSLKAVTVALDASAQLSSEQSLTRAQHSVLRQRIFQVRDGIILLMGEFRGEWLRRYGSL
;
A
#
# COMPACT_ATOMS: atom_id res chain seq x y z
N MET A 1 -14.27 35.44 -9.91
CA MET A 1 -14.31 34.19 -10.68
C MET A 1 -12.93 33.59 -10.53
N ALA A 2 -12.76 32.67 -9.60
CA ALA A 2 -11.53 31.89 -9.47
C ALA A 2 -11.80 30.61 -10.27
N GLU A 3 -11.15 30.48 -11.42
CA GLU A 3 -11.23 29.31 -12.27
C GLU A 3 -10.60 28.12 -11.54
N HIS A 4 -11.25 26.96 -11.66
CA HIS A 4 -10.80 25.68 -11.13
C HIS A 4 -9.42 25.32 -11.68
N ASP A 5 -8.43 25.21 -10.80
CA ASP A 5 -7.14 24.56 -11.06
C ASP A 5 -7.24 23.05 -10.72
N SER A 6 -8.38 22.42 -11.06
CA SER A 6 -8.69 21.02 -10.72
C SER A 6 -8.01 19.99 -11.62
N ASP A 7 -7.44 20.42 -12.75
CA ASP A 7 -6.86 19.54 -13.77
C ASP A 7 -5.32 19.46 -13.69
N ARG A 8 -4.71 20.03 -12.65
CA ARG A 8 -3.26 19.97 -12.48
C ARG A 8 -2.87 18.63 -11.86
N ALA A 9 -2.11 17.82 -12.61
CA ALA A 9 -1.46 16.62 -12.09
C ALA A 9 -0.55 16.97 -10.89
N TRP A 10 -0.74 16.25 -9.79
CA TRP A 10 0.04 16.44 -8.56
C TRP A 10 1.39 15.75 -8.67
N ASP A 11 2.45 16.43 -8.23
CA ASP A 11 3.79 15.85 -8.21
C ASP A 11 3.97 14.82 -7.06
N GLU A 12 5.11 14.14 -7.08
CA GLU A 12 5.47 13.13 -6.06
C GLU A 12 5.55 13.70 -4.62
N TYR A 13 5.64 15.01 -4.44
CA TYR A 13 5.72 15.67 -3.13
C TYR A 13 4.35 16.13 -2.64
N GLU A 14 3.48 16.58 -3.54
CA GLU A 14 2.07 16.89 -3.31
C GLU A 14 1.33 15.63 -2.87
N TRP A 15 1.47 14.54 -3.63
CA TRP A 15 0.93 13.23 -3.26
C TRP A 15 1.49 12.71 -1.94
N GLU A 16 2.80 12.82 -1.71
CA GLU A 16 3.38 12.37 -0.44
C GLU A 16 2.83 13.14 0.76
N ARG A 17 2.63 14.46 0.65
CA ARG A 17 2.02 15.26 1.73
C ARG A 17 0.57 14.86 1.96
N PHE A 18 -0.19 14.63 0.91
CA PHE A 18 -1.57 14.17 1.01
C PHE A 18 -1.65 12.81 1.69
N LEU A 19 -0.85 11.84 1.23
CA LEU A 19 -0.81 10.51 1.81
C LEU A 19 -0.36 10.53 3.29
N GLN A 20 0.57 11.42 3.67
CA GLN A 20 0.95 11.59 5.09
C GLN A 20 -0.22 12.10 5.94
N GLN A 21 -1.05 12.99 5.40
CA GLN A 21 -2.24 13.45 6.11
C GLN A 21 -3.28 12.33 6.25
N GLN A 22 -3.45 11.49 5.23
CA GLN A 22 -4.30 10.31 5.31
C GLN A 22 -3.80 9.29 6.34
N ASP A 23 -2.48 9.04 6.38
CA ASP A 23 -1.87 8.17 7.39
C ASP A 23 -2.15 8.70 8.80
N GLN A 24 -1.99 10.01 9.05
CA GLN A 24 -2.29 10.64 10.35
C GLN A 24 -3.76 10.52 10.75
N LYS A 25 -4.68 10.69 9.78
CA LYS A 25 -6.12 10.49 10.02
C LYS A 25 -6.42 9.03 10.36
N THR A 26 -5.77 8.10 9.67
CA THR A 26 -5.92 6.66 9.91
C THR A 26 -5.38 6.28 11.29
N GLU A 27 -4.22 6.81 11.68
CA GLU A 27 -3.62 6.58 13.01
C GLU A 27 -4.53 7.12 14.12
N LYS A 28 -5.02 8.36 13.99
CA LYS A 28 -6.01 8.93 14.91
C LYS A 28 -7.27 8.07 14.99
N TYR A 29 -7.79 7.61 13.85
CA TYR A 29 -8.94 6.72 13.82
C TYR A 29 -8.67 5.44 14.60
N MET A 30 -7.56 4.74 14.34
CA MET A 30 -7.19 3.51 15.04
C MET A 30 -7.02 3.73 16.55
N GLU A 31 -6.39 4.83 16.99
CA GLU A 31 -6.29 5.19 18.42
C GLU A 31 -7.66 5.35 19.09
N LEU A 32 -8.62 5.99 18.39
CA LEU A 32 -9.98 6.14 18.90
C LEU A 32 -10.72 4.80 18.95
N LEU A 33 -10.53 3.95 17.93
CA LEU A 33 -11.11 2.62 17.92
C LEU A 33 -10.60 1.76 19.07
N GLU A 34 -9.30 1.82 19.39
CA GLU A 34 -8.72 1.10 20.52
C GLU A 34 -9.23 1.65 21.85
N LYS A 35 -9.32 2.98 21.99
CA LYS A 35 -9.78 3.64 23.21
C LYS A 35 -11.24 3.32 23.56
N TYR A 36 -12.10 3.21 22.55
CA TYR A 36 -13.54 3.00 22.71
C TYR A 36 -13.98 1.59 22.28
N ILE A 37 -13.07 0.61 22.27
CA ILE A 37 -13.36 -0.74 21.77
C ILE A 37 -14.51 -1.44 22.53
N ASP A 38 -14.66 -1.15 23.82
CA ASP A 38 -15.70 -1.73 24.70
C ASP A 38 -16.94 -0.83 24.84
N ASP A 39 -17.01 0.31 24.14
CA ASP A 39 -18.13 1.25 24.24
C ASP A 39 -19.25 0.91 23.23
N PRO A 40 -20.50 0.71 23.66
CA PRO A 40 -21.63 0.46 22.76
C PRO A 40 -21.89 1.58 21.74
N GLN A 41 -21.44 2.81 21.99
CA GLN A 41 -21.56 3.96 21.09
C GLN A 41 -20.22 4.39 20.47
N ARG A 42 -19.25 3.47 20.40
CA ARG A 42 -17.92 3.66 19.79
C ARG A 42 -17.97 4.48 18.50
N ASP A 43 -18.79 4.06 17.55
CA ASP A 43 -18.76 4.63 16.20
C ASP A 43 -19.29 6.07 16.17
N GLU A 44 -20.30 6.41 16.98
CA GLU A 44 -20.81 7.77 17.14
C GLU A 44 -19.78 8.70 17.81
N ILE A 45 -19.06 8.18 18.81
CA ILE A 45 -17.99 8.92 19.51
C ILE A 45 -16.82 9.16 18.56
N VAL A 46 -16.39 8.13 17.83
CA VAL A 46 -15.32 8.21 16.83
C VAL A 46 -15.69 9.20 15.72
N ALA A 47 -16.91 9.10 15.17
CA ALA A 47 -17.38 10.04 14.14
C ALA A 47 -17.36 11.49 14.64
N ARG A 48 -17.74 11.73 15.89
CA ARG A 48 -17.67 13.06 16.51
C ARG A 48 -16.24 13.56 16.67
N GLU A 49 -15.35 12.72 17.19
CA GLU A 49 -13.95 13.10 17.41
C GLU A 49 -13.17 13.26 16.09
N MET A 50 -13.60 12.58 15.03
CA MET A 50 -13.08 12.73 13.66
C MET A 50 -13.71 13.92 12.91
N GLY A 51 -14.74 14.54 13.49
CA GLY A 51 -15.49 15.63 12.84
C GLY A 51 -16.43 15.15 11.72
N TRP A 52 -16.69 13.84 11.64
CA TRP A 52 -17.57 13.19 10.67
C TRP A 52 -19.06 13.25 11.05
N CYS A 53 -19.44 13.89 12.16
CA CYS A 53 -20.85 14.00 12.58
C CYS A 53 -21.82 14.56 11.53
N HIS A 54 -21.36 15.46 10.66
CA HIS A 54 -22.17 16.02 9.58
C HIS A 54 -22.51 14.97 8.50
N LEU A 55 -21.66 13.98 8.29
CA LEU A 55 -21.93 12.87 7.36
C LEU A 55 -23.06 11.97 7.88
N THR A 56 -23.16 11.78 9.20
CA THR A 56 -24.20 10.98 9.85
C THR A 56 -25.56 11.67 9.99
N GLU A 57 -25.62 13.01 9.98
CA GLU A 57 -26.88 13.76 10.20
C GLU A 57 -27.56 14.24 8.91
N GLU A 58 -26.81 14.56 7.85
CA GLU A 58 -27.37 15.04 6.56
C GLU A 58 -27.26 14.02 5.41
N THR A 59 -26.47 12.95 5.55
CA THR A 59 -26.10 12.07 4.41
C THR A 59 -26.44 10.60 4.63
N GLY A 60 -27.28 10.28 5.63
CA GLY A 60 -27.77 8.92 5.87
C GLY A 60 -28.66 8.35 4.75
N ASN A 61 -28.97 9.14 3.72
CA ASN A 61 -29.69 8.67 2.53
C ASN A 61 -28.80 8.61 1.28
N ASP A 62 -27.80 9.49 1.13
CA ASP A 62 -27.03 9.59 -0.13
C ASP A 62 -25.92 8.53 -0.22
N TRP A 63 -25.18 8.22 0.86
CA TRP A 63 -24.10 7.22 0.80
C TRP A 63 -24.62 5.77 0.76
N GLU A 64 -25.77 5.49 1.38
CA GLU A 64 -26.42 4.17 1.30
C GLU A 64 -27.09 3.99 -0.07
N GLU A 65 -27.74 5.01 -0.64
CA GLU A 65 -28.31 4.94 -2.00
C GLU A 65 -27.25 4.87 -3.09
N GLU A 66 -26.09 5.52 -2.96
CA GLU A 66 -25.00 5.44 -3.95
C GLU A 66 -24.26 4.09 -3.88
N ALA A 67 -24.11 3.51 -2.68
CA ALA A 67 -23.56 2.17 -2.49
C ALA A 67 -24.54 1.06 -2.93
N GLU A 68 -25.85 1.20 -2.66
CA GLU A 68 -26.86 0.28 -3.18
C GLU A 68 -27.03 0.43 -4.69
N SER A 69 -26.99 1.64 -5.27
CA SER A 69 -27.00 1.84 -6.73
C SER A 69 -25.83 1.17 -7.43
N PHE A 70 -24.64 1.16 -6.82
CA PHE A 70 -23.45 0.46 -7.35
C PHE A 70 -23.57 -1.08 -7.26
N LEU A 71 -24.38 -1.58 -6.32
CA LEU A 71 -24.61 -3.01 -6.10
C LEU A 71 -25.81 -3.53 -6.92
N ASP A 72 -26.86 -2.71 -7.10
CA ASP A 72 -28.09 -3.02 -7.83
C ASP A 72 -27.88 -2.94 -9.36
N GLU A 73 -26.98 -2.06 -9.85
CA GLU A 73 -26.53 -2.06 -11.26
C GLU A 73 -25.76 -3.34 -11.66
N ASN A 74 -25.31 -4.15 -10.70
CA ASN A 74 -24.67 -5.45 -10.95
C ASN A 74 -25.63 -6.65 -10.94
N GLU A 75 -26.92 -6.49 -10.56
CA GLU A 75 -27.89 -7.58 -10.52
C GLU A 75 -28.71 -7.73 -11.83
N GLU A 76 -28.61 -6.81 -12.79
CA GLU A 76 -29.29 -6.90 -14.10
C GLU A 76 -28.40 -7.38 -15.29
N ALA A 77 -27.20 -7.90 -15.03
CA ALA A 77 -26.27 -8.36 -16.08
C ALA A 77 -26.34 -9.89 -16.35
N ASP A 78 -27.54 -10.46 -16.47
CA ASP A 78 -27.73 -11.91 -16.72
C ASP A 78 -27.76 -12.30 -18.23
N GLU A 79 -27.29 -11.43 -19.14
CA GLU A 79 -27.21 -11.72 -20.60
C GLU A 79 -25.89 -11.28 -21.28
N ALA A 80 -24.74 -11.29 -20.57
CA ALA A 80 -23.44 -10.95 -21.15
C ALA A 80 -22.37 -12.07 -21.06
N GLU A 81 -22.77 -13.34 -20.97
CA GLU A 81 -21.85 -14.50 -20.90
C GLU A 81 -20.95 -14.71 -22.15
N SER A 82 -21.08 -13.89 -23.21
CA SER A 82 -20.30 -14.06 -24.45
C SER A 82 -19.09 -13.12 -24.60
N ASP A 83 -18.92 -12.08 -23.77
CA ASP A 83 -17.87 -11.06 -23.99
C ASP A 83 -16.76 -11.04 -22.90
N LEU A 84 -16.97 -11.75 -21.78
CA LEU A 84 -15.99 -11.88 -20.70
C LEU A 84 -14.72 -12.68 -21.09
N SER A 85 -14.74 -13.36 -22.24
CA SER A 85 -13.55 -14.08 -22.74
C SER A 85 -12.54 -13.20 -23.50
N GLN A 86 -12.92 -11.97 -23.87
CA GLN A 86 -12.01 -11.01 -24.56
C GLN A 86 -11.48 -9.90 -23.66
N ILE A 87 -12.10 -9.64 -22.50
CA ILE A 87 -11.60 -8.66 -21.52
C ILE A 87 -10.46 -9.26 -20.66
N ASN A 88 -10.41 -10.59 -20.53
CA ASN A 88 -9.38 -11.30 -19.75
C ASN A 88 -8.03 -11.47 -20.49
N SER A 89 -7.68 -10.62 -21.45
CA SER A 89 -6.41 -10.76 -22.20
C SER A 89 -5.57 -9.50 -22.35
N CYS A 90 -5.86 -8.40 -21.63
CA CYS A 90 -5.06 -7.17 -21.79
C CYS A 90 -4.82 -6.30 -20.54
N ALA A 91 -5.11 -6.76 -19.34
CA ALA A 91 -4.63 -6.13 -18.10
C ALA A 91 -3.73 -7.15 -17.37
N GLU A 92 -2.41 -6.92 -17.36
CA GLU A 92 -1.54 -7.62 -16.41
C GLU A 92 -1.96 -7.15 -15.01
N SER A 93 -2.70 -7.98 -14.28
CA SER A 93 -2.94 -7.75 -12.84
C SER A 93 -1.60 -7.49 -12.16
N PHE A 94 -1.53 -6.52 -11.24
CA PHE A 94 -0.29 -6.21 -10.50
C PHE A 94 0.35 -7.45 -9.86
N GLU A 95 -0.45 -8.49 -9.60
CA GLU A 95 -0.01 -9.80 -9.09
C GLU A 95 0.95 -10.53 -10.04
N GLU A 96 0.86 -10.29 -11.34
CA GLU A 96 1.73 -10.86 -12.36
C GLU A 96 3.08 -10.14 -12.44
N HIS A 97 3.13 -8.88 -11.99
CA HIS A 97 4.32 -8.04 -12.05
C HIS A 97 5.51 -8.67 -11.30
N VAL A 98 6.62 -8.88 -12.00
CA VAL A 98 7.79 -9.63 -11.51
C VAL A 98 8.34 -9.09 -10.20
N LEU A 99 8.34 -7.75 -10.04
CA LEU A 99 8.81 -7.11 -8.81
C LEU A 99 7.88 -7.38 -7.62
N TYR A 100 6.56 -7.36 -7.84
CA TYR A 100 5.59 -7.64 -6.79
C TYR A 100 5.71 -9.09 -6.34
N ARG A 101 5.81 -10.03 -7.28
CA ARG A 101 6.05 -11.45 -6.99
C ARG A 101 7.34 -11.67 -6.21
N ALA A 102 8.40 -10.93 -6.51
CA ALA A 102 9.64 -11.00 -5.74
C ALA A 102 9.47 -10.50 -4.29
N ALA A 103 8.72 -9.41 -4.09
CA ALA A 103 8.41 -8.86 -2.76
C ALA A 103 7.52 -9.81 -1.95
N PHE A 104 6.49 -10.38 -2.56
CA PHE A 104 5.59 -11.33 -1.91
C PHE A 104 6.29 -12.68 -1.61
N ALA A 105 7.13 -13.17 -2.51
CA ALA A 105 7.95 -14.34 -2.23
C ALA A 105 8.93 -14.11 -1.07
N LEU A 106 9.39 -12.87 -0.86
CA LEU A 106 10.20 -12.50 0.28
C LEU A 106 9.41 -12.53 1.59
N THR A 107 8.16 -12.04 1.62
CA THR A 107 7.32 -12.12 2.84
C THR A 107 7.08 -13.57 3.24
N ILE A 108 6.67 -14.43 2.29
CA ILE A 108 6.49 -15.86 2.54
C ILE A 108 7.77 -16.51 3.08
N TRP A 109 8.92 -16.16 2.51
CA TRP A 109 10.20 -16.73 2.94
C TRP A 109 10.57 -16.32 4.37
N ILE A 110 10.25 -15.09 4.78
CA ILE A 110 10.46 -14.60 6.15
C ILE A 110 9.53 -15.33 7.13
N ASP A 111 8.26 -15.51 6.77
CA ASP A 111 7.30 -16.23 7.61
C ASP A 111 7.76 -17.68 7.86
N GLN A 112 8.17 -18.38 6.80
CA GLN A 112 8.73 -19.74 6.92
C GLN A 112 10.01 -19.79 7.79
N LEU A 113 10.85 -18.75 7.70
CA LEU A 113 12.05 -18.63 8.52
C LEU A 113 11.71 -18.48 10.01
N PHE A 114 10.65 -17.74 10.34
CA PHE A 114 10.20 -17.50 11.71
C PHE A 114 9.46 -18.70 12.29
N ASP A 115 8.64 -19.39 11.49
CA ASP A 115 7.99 -20.64 11.88
C ASP A 115 9.03 -21.72 12.25
N SER A 116 10.14 -21.74 11.52
CA SER A 116 11.24 -22.68 11.76
C SER A 116 12.12 -22.33 12.96
N ASN A 117 12.03 -21.09 13.48
CA ASN A 117 12.91 -20.59 14.54
C ASN A 117 12.09 -19.88 15.64
N PRO A 118 11.64 -20.59 16.69
CA PRO A 118 10.81 -20.01 17.75
C PRO A 118 11.51 -18.88 18.53
N ALA A 119 12.85 -18.84 18.51
CA ALA A 119 13.62 -17.74 19.11
C ALA A 119 13.37 -16.37 18.42
N LEU A 120 12.99 -16.36 17.14
CA LEU A 120 12.74 -15.13 16.38
C LEU A 120 11.33 -14.57 16.60
N GLN A 121 10.38 -15.37 17.10
CA GLN A 121 8.96 -14.95 17.18
C GLN A 121 8.74 -13.74 18.10
N ASN A 122 9.57 -13.57 19.12
CA ASN A 122 9.49 -12.46 20.07
C ASN A 122 10.66 -11.47 19.93
N ASP A 123 11.50 -11.64 18.90
CA ASP A 123 12.63 -10.77 18.65
C ASP A 123 12.13 -9.46 18.01
N PRO A 124 12.38 -8.28 18.62
CA PRO A 124 11.91 -7.01 18.07
C PRO A 124 12.44 -6.71 16.66
N ALA A 125 13.67 -7.12 16.34
CA ALA A 125 14.24 -6.95 15.01
C ALA A 125 13.59 -7.91 14.01
N ALA A 126 13.19 -9.12 14.43
CA ALA A 126 12.43 -10.05 13.59
C ALA A 126 11.03 -9.52 13.28
N VAL A 127 10.29 -9.07 14.29
CA VAL A 127 8.97 -8.43 14.11
C VAL A 127 9.10 -7.23 13.17
N LYS A 128 10.10 -6.37 13.39
CA LYS A 128 10.37 -5.22 12.53
C LYS A 128 10.67 -5.64 11.09
N LEU A 129 11.48 -6.66 10.88
CA LEU A 129 11.78 -7.20 9.55
C LEU A 129 10.52 -7.67 8.82
N ALA A 130 9.69 -8.50 9.46
CA ALA A 130 8.46 -9.01 8.84
C ALA A 130 7.48 -7.89 8.52
N THR A 131 7.17 -7.04 9.50
CA THR A 131 6.24 -5.91 9.33
C THR A 131 6.68 -4.98 8.20
N HIS A 132 7.95 -4.58 8.16
CA HIS A 132 8.42 -3.67 7.12
C HIS A 132 8.54 -4.32 5.74
N THR A 133 8.76 -5.63 5.66
CA THR A 133 8.72 -6.35 4.37
C THR A 133 7.28 -6.41 3.85
N ALA A 134 6.31 -6.75 4.71
CA ALA A 134 4.89 -6.76 4.34
C ALA A 134 4.40 -5.37 3.91
N LEU A 135 4.78 -4.33 4.66
CA LEU A 135 4.49 -2.94 4.28
C LEU A 135 5.11 -2.57 2.93
N ALA A 136 6.34 -2.99 2.65
CA ALA A 136 6.97 -2.75 1.35
C ALA A 136 6.18 -3.40 0.20
N ALA A 137 5.75 -4.66 0.38
CA ALA A 137 4.94 -5.37 -0.60
C ALA A 137 3.56 -4.70 -0.79
N ALA A 138 2.90 -4.27 0.29
CA ALA A 138 1.62 -3.58 0.22
C ALA A 138 1.70 -2.23 -0.49
N LYS A 139 2.73 -1.41 -0.20
CA LYS A 139 2.95 -0.13 -0.89
C LYS A 139 3.35 -0.34 -2.35
N LEU A 140 4.05 -1.44 -2.66
CA LEU A 140 4.37 -1.79 -4.03
C LEU A 140 3.12 -2.23 -4.82
N ALA A 141 2.23 -3.02 -4.21
CA ALA A 141 0.94 -3.33 -4.80
C ALA A 141 0.17 -2.06 -5.14
N ALA A 142 0.01 -1.14 -4.17
CA ALA A 142 -0.68 0.13 -4.38
C ALA A 142 -0.07 0.97 -5.52
N ALA A 143 1.26 0.94 -5.71
CA ALA A 143 1.91 1.60 -6.84
C ALA A 143 1.60 0.96 -8.21
N LEU A 144 1.35 -0.35 -8.24
CA LEU A 144 1.15 -1.15 -9.44
C LEU A 144 -0.33 -1.41 -9.78
N SER A 145 -1.24 -1.15 -8.84
CA SER A 145 -2.68 -1.37 -9.00
C SER A 145 -3.40 -0.32 -9.85
N ASP A 146 -2.72 0.77 -10.24
CA ASP A 146 -3.30 1.81 -11.09
C ASP A 146 -3.18 1.42 -12.57
N GLU A 147 -4.32 1.11 -13.20
CA GLU A 147 -4.44 0.58 -14.57
C GLU A 147 -4.04 1.59 -15.66
N GLU A 148 -4.08 2.90 -15.38
CA GLU A 148 -3.96 3.92 -16.44
C GLU A 148 -2.74 4.84 -16.29
N ALA A 149 -1.94 4.69 -15.22
CA ALA A 149 -0.72 5.46 -14.99
C ALA A 149 -0.90 6.98 -15.21
N GLU A 150 -2.10 7.50 -14.92
CA GLU A 150 -2.43 8.92 -15.05
C GLU A 150 -1.82 9.69 -13.87
N GLU A 151 -1.88 9.08 -12.68
CA GLU A 151 -1.36 9.64 -11.43
C GLU A 151 0.08 9.21 -11.14
N LEU A 152 0.98 9.50 -12.09
CA LEU A 152 2.41 9.19 -11.99
C LEU A 152 3.04 9.67 -10.66
N GLY A 153 2.61 10.83 -10.14
CA GLY A 153 3.09 11.37 -8.87
C GLY A 153 2.71 10.47 -7.68
N MET A 154 1.50 9.91 -7.68
CA MET A 154 1.01 8.97 -6.66
C MET A 154 1.80 7.66 -6.70
N THR A 155 1.95 7.08 -7.90
CA THR A 155 2.75 5.86 -8.09
C THR A 155 4.17 6.03 -7.55
N ILE A 156 4.83 7.15 -7.89
CA ILE A 156 6.18 7.43 -7.40
C ILE A 156 6.21 7.61 -5.87
N ALA A 157 5.21 8.26 -5.28
CA ALA A 157 5.10 8.39 -3.82
C ALA A 157 4.97 7.01 -3.13
N TYR A 158 4.14 6.11 -3.67
CA TYR A 158 4.03 4.74 -3.17
C TYR A 158 5.33 3.93 -3.33
N LEU A 159 6.03 4.08 -4.45
CA LEU A 159 7.35 3.46 -4.65
C LEU A 159 8.38 3.97 -3.64
N LYS A 160 8.41 5.28 -3.34
CA LYS A 160 9.27 5.83 -2.28
C LYS A 160 8.93 5.26 -0.91
N ARG A 161 7.64 5.10 -0.59
CA ARG A 161 7.17 4.50 0.67
C ARG A 161 7.57 3.03 0.76
N SER A 162 7.42 2.28 -0.33
CA SER A 162 7.90 0.89 -0.43
C SER A 162 9.41 0.81 -0.22
N LEU A 163 10.19 1.67 -0.88
CA LEU A 163 11.65 1.74 -0.73
C LEU A 163 12.07 2.07 0.70
N LYS A 164 11.39 3.01 1.35
CA LYS A 164 11.62 3.34 2.77
C LYS A 164 11.39 2.12 3.65
N ALA A 165 10.27 1.41 3.47
CA ALA A 165 9.95 0.21 4.25
C ALA A 165 11.00 -0.90 4.03
N VAL A 166 11.38 -1.19 2.77
CA VAL A 166 12.40 -2.20 2.46
C VAL A 166 13.78 -1.84 3.03
N THR A 167 14.12 -0.55 3.12
CA THR A 167 15.37 -0.10 3.74
C THR A 167 15.35 -0.36 5.24
N VAL A 168 14.23 -0.10 5.91
CA VAL A 168 14.07 -0.44 7.34
C VAL A 168 14.13 -1.95 7.57
N ALA A 169 13.56 -2.76 6.67
CA ALA A 169 13.69 -4.23 6.69
C ALA A 169 15.15 -4.68 6.54
N LEU A 170 15.93 -4.03 5.66
CA LEU A 170 17.36 -4.30 5.50
C LEU A 170 18.14 -4.03 6.80
N ASP A 171 17.87 -2.91 7.47
CA ASP A 171 18.52 -2.57 8.74
C ASP A 171 18.17 -3.59 9.84
N ALA A 172 16.90 -4.00 9.93
CA ALA A 172 16.46 -5.05 10.85
C ALA A 172 17.14 -6.40 10.56
N SER A 173 17.32 -6.76 9.29
CA SER A 173 18.05 -7.98 8.91
C SER A 173 19.52 -7.96 9.35
N ALA A 174 20.15 -6.78 9.33
CA ALA A 174 21.53 -6.61 9.77
C ALA A 174 21.65 -6.75 11.31
N GLN A 175 20.66 -6.27 12.07
CA GLN A 175 20.59 -6.43 13.52
C GLN A 175 20.50 -7.91 13.89
N LEU A 176 19.60 -8.68 13.26
CA LEU A 176 19.47 -10.13 13.46
C LEU A 176 20.76 -10.90 13.16
N SER A 177 21.56 -10.44 12.18
CA SER A 177 22.86 -11.05 11.90
C SER A 177 23.89 -10.74 12.99
N SER A 178 23.84 -9.56 13.60
CA SER A 178 24.78 -9.15 14.65
C SER A 178 24.54 -9.91 15.96
N GLU A 179 23.28 -10.27 16.22
CA GLU A 179 22.83 -11.00 17.40
C GLU A 179 22.98 -12.53 17.26
N GLN A 180 23.48 -13.00 16.10
CA GLN A 180 23.64 -14.42 15.76
C GLN A 180 22.33 -15.21 15.72
N SER A 181 21.18 -14.52 15.62
CA SER A 181 19.85 -15.12 15.53
C SER A 181 19.62 -15.84 14.19
N LEU A 182 20.43 -15.50 13.17
CA LEU A 182 20.40 -16.14 11.85
C LEU A 182 21.74 -16.79 11.51
N THR A 183 21.69 -17.94 10.84
CA THR A 183 22.90 -18.51 10.23
C THR A 183 23.41 -17.63 9.11
N ARG A 184 24.72 -17.70 8.84
CA ARG A 184 25.35 -16.94 7.75
C ARG A 184 24.71 -17.21 6.38
N ALA A 185 24.26 -18.44 6.15
CA ALA A 185 23.58 -18.82 4.91
C ALA A 185 22.19 -18.17 4.80
N GLN A 186 21.38 -18.24 5.86
CA GLN A 186 20.06 -17.58 5.91
C GLN A 186 20.18 -16.07 5.73
N HIS A 187 21.11 -15.44 6.44
CA HIS A 187 21.33 -14.00 6.32
C HIS A 187 21.77 -13.59 4.91
N SER A 188 22.62 -14.39 4.25
CA SER A 188 23.03 -14.14 2.86
C SER A 188 21.84 -14.19 1.90
N VAL A 189 20.97 -15.19 2.03
CA VAL A 189 19.78 -15.35 1.17
C VAL A 189 18.78 -14.22 1.42
N LEU A 190 18.50 -13.91 2.70
CA LEU A 190 17.61 -12.82 3.10
C LEU A 190 18.08 -11.49 2.49
N ARG A 191 19.36 -11.15 2.69
CA ARG A 191 19.95 -9.91 2.20
C ARG A 191 19.90 -9.81 0.67
N GLN A 192 20.17 -10.92 -0.03
CA GLN A 192 20.07 -10.95 -1.49
C GLN A 192 18.65 -10.67 -1.97
N ARG A 193 17.64 -11.28 -1.35
CA ARG A 193 16.23 -11.05 -1.71
C ARG A 193 15.77 -9.63 -1.42
N ILE A 194 16.15 -9.07 -0.27
CA ILE A 194 15.86 -7.66 0.07
C ILE A 194 16.48 -6.72 -0.97
N PHE A 195 17.74 -6.94 -1.38
CA PHE A 195 18.37 -6.13 -2.40
C PHE A 195 17.70 -6.26 -3.77
N GLN A 196 17.30 -7.47 -4.17
CA GLN A 196 16.57 -7.67 -5.42
C GLN A 196 15.29 -6.81 -5.47
N VAL A 197 14.50 -6.81 -4.39
CA VAL A 197 13.28 -6.00 -4.30
C VAL A 197 13.62 -4.51 -4.29
N ARG A 198 14.59 -4.09 -3.47
CA ARG A 198 15.02 -2.69 -3.37
C ARG A 198 15.46 -2.13 -4.72
N ASP A 199 16.32 -2.86 -5.42
CA ASP A 199 16.92 -2.41 -6.67
C ASP A 199 15.86 -2.36 -7.77
N GLY A 200 14.92 -3.31 -7.78
CA GLY A 200 13.75 -3.25 -8.67
C GLY A 200 12.85 -2.03 -8.41
N ILE A 201 12.59 -1.68 -7.14
CA ILE A 201 11.82 -0.47 -6.81
C ILE A 201 12.53 0.79 -7.32
N ILE A 202 13.86 0.87 -7.18
CA ILE A 202 14.65 2.01 -7.66
C ILE A 202 14.56 2.14 -9.18
N LEU A 203 14.68 1.03 -9.91
CA LEU A 203 14.57 1.02 -11.36
C LEU A 203 13.19 1.49 -11.82
N LEU A 204 12.13 0.90 -11.27
CA LEU A 204 10.75 1.24 -11.60
C LEU A 204 10.43 2.71 -11.29
N MET A 205 10.89 3.21 -10.14
CA MET A 205 10.74 4.63 -9.78
C MET A 205 11.48 5.55 -10.76
N GLY A 206 12.63 5.12 -11.28
CA GLY A 206 13.36 5.83 -12.34
C GLY A 206 12.56 5.91 -13.65
N GLU A 207 11.89 4.82 -14.03
CA GLU A 207 11.02 4.76 -15.22
C GLU A 207 9.85 5.72 -15.10
N PHE A 208 9.12 5.71 -13.98
CA PHE A 208 7.99 6.61 -13.74
C PHE A 208 8.42 8.08 -13.66
N ARG A 209 9.56 8.40 -13.06
CA ARG A 209 10.11 9.77 -13.07
C ARG A 209 10.54 10.21 -14.46
N GLY A 210 11.08 9.29 -15.26
CA GLY A 210 11.37 9.53 -16.67
C GLY A 210 10.10 9.84 -17.47
N GLU A 211 9.02 9.10 -17.22
CA GLU A 211 7.71 9.36 -17.82
C GLU A 211 7.12 10.70 -17.37
N TRP A 212 7.18 11.02 -16.07
CA TRP A 212 6.76 12.31 -15.54
C TRP A 212 7.45 13.47 -16.27
N LEU A 213 8.78 13.40 -16.40
CA LEU A 213 9.56 14.42 -17.11
C LEU A 213 9.17 14.54 -18.59
N ARG A 214 8.82 13.42 -19.24
CA ARG A 214 8.32 13.42 -20.63
C ARG A 214 6.97 14.12 -20.76
N ARG A 215 6.06 13.93 -19.79
CA ARG A 215 4.70 14.50 -19.84
C ARG A 215 4.65 15.96 -19.37
N TYR A 216 5.42 16.33 -18.34
CA TYR A 216 5.18 17.56 -17.56
C TYR A 216 6.38 18.51 -17.42
N GLY A 217 7.54 18.25 -18.02
CA GLY A 217 8.77 19.05 -17.80
C GLY A 217 8.53 20.57 -17.83
N SER A 218 8.75 21.31 -16.74
CA SER A 218 10.04 21.61 -16.07
C SER A 218 10.00 21.42 -14.56
N LEU A 219 11.15 20.99 -14.00
CA LEU A 219 11.53 21.14 -12.58
C LEU A 219 11.42 22.60 -12.10
#